data_AF-A0A927R614-F1
#
_entry.id   AF-A0A927R614-F1
#
_cell.length_a   1.000
_cell.length_b   1.000
_cell.length_c   1.000
_cell.angle_alpha   90.00
_cell.angle_beta   90.00
_cell.angle_gamma   90.00
#
_symmetry.space_group_name_H-M   'P 1'
#
loop_
_entity.id
_entity.type
_entity.pdbx_description
1 polymer ?
#
loop_
_entity_poly.entity_id
_entity_poly.type
_entity_poly.pdbx_seq_one_letter_code
_entity_poly.pdbx_strand_id
1 'polypeptide(L)'
;MQKVIYFDEGSATDILQIEYGGELISVDEKKGTVHFGGKTEGSAEVGAGTNFFTAIKAAFSVKLSVDTASASDSLVTKTISNTILADFYKLSSKLKEEQKLHIFEDFHIRPIKNSFAFIKMITPYMKIIKEDSPLMVEMQDFDIHNFDEILENAKGYYELLAYKDDIKVILRFNINTFKNAYSLMDLPKMKLHYYGIEVGEAKEIDLSVESEMDVDGQTARLSASEVLGNDDGPGQDSDYLKVYDVILAGVEAKSN
;
A
#
# COMPACT_ATOMS: atom_id res chain seq x y z
N MET A 1 -7.04 -15.41 5.47
CA MET A 1 -5.88 -14.76 6.12
C MET A 1 -5.86 -15.01 7.63
N GLN A 2 -4.75 -15.53 8.15
CA GLN A 2 -4.54 -15.84 9.58
C GLN A 2 -4.03 -14.64 10.37
N LYS A 3 -3.17 -13.82 9.77
CA LYS A 3 -2.56 -12.64 10.43
C LYS A 3 -2.33 -11.51 9.43
N VAL A 4 -2.89 -10.34 9.73
CA VAL A 4 -2.69 -9.12 8.93
C VAL A 4 -1.46 -8.36 9.46
N ILE A 5 -0.55 -8.03 8.55
CA ILE A 5 0.69 -7.27 8.83
C ILE A 5 0.57 -5.84 8.33
N TYR A 6 -0.01 -5.65 7.15
CA TYR A 6 -0.17 -4.37 6.48
C TYR A 6 -1.57 -4.31 5.85
N PHE A 7 -2.25 -3.17 5.97
CA PHE A 7 -3.55 -2.96 5.31
C PHE A 7 -3.81 -1.49 5.01
N ASP A 8 -3.78 -1.14 3.71
CA ASP A 8 -4.12 0.16 3.16
C ASP A 8 -5.63 0.34 3.10
N GLU A 9 -6.16 0.86 4.21
CA GLU A 9 -7.58 1.09 4.38
C GLU A 9 -8.13 2.14 3.40
N GLY A 10 -7.32 3.14 3.02
CA GLY A 10 -7.73 4.20 2.10
C GLY A 10 -7.96 3.63 0.70
N SER A 11 -6.94 2.99 0.14
CA SER A 11 -7.06 2.38 -1.19
C SER A 11 -8.08 1.24 -1.22
N ALA A 12 -8.17 0.43 -0.16
CA ALA A 12 -9.20 -0.60 -0.07
C ALA A 12 -10.61 0.01 -0.07
N THR A 13 -10.82 1.13 0.63
CA THR A 13 -12.09 1.85 0.66
C THR A 13 -12.47 2.34 -0.74
N ASP A 14 -11.54 2.95 -1.47
CA ASP A 14 -11.78 3.45 -2.83
C ASP A 14 -12.16 2.30 -3.77
N ILE A 15 -11.45 1.17 -3.70
CA ILE A 15 -11.76 -0.04 -4.48
C ILE A 15 -13.17 -0.54 -4.17
N LEU A 16 -13.55 -0.63 -2.89
CA LEU A 16 -14.91 -1.06 -2.51
C LEU A 16 -15.98 -0.10 -3.03
N GLN A 17 -15.74 1.21 -3.01
CA GLN A 17 -16.67 2.19 -3.55
C GLN A 17 -16.82 2.06 -5.08
N ILE A 18 -15.72 1.89 -5.81
CA ILE A 18 -15.70 1.70 -7.26
C ILE A 18 -16.42 0.40 -7.64
N GLU A 19 -16.05 -0.72 -7.02
CA GLU A 19 -16.56 -2.05 -7.35
C GLU A 19 -18.02 -2.24 -6.95
N TYR A 20 -18.46 -1.58 -5.88
CA TYR A 20 -19.85 -1.62 -5.46
C TYR A 20 -20.71 -0.46 -5.98
N GLY A 21 -20.12 0.43 -6.78
CA GLY A 21 -20.81 1.55 -7.43
C GLY A 21 -21.43 2.55 -6.46
N GLY A 22 -20.97 2.57 -5.21
CA GLY A 22 -21.54 3.30 -4.08
C GLY A 22 -20.84 4.63 -3.82
N GLU A 23 -21.15 5.67 -4.59
CA GLU A 23 -20.69 7.03 -4.28
C GLU A 23 -21.48 7.58 -3.10
N LEU A 24 -20.81 8.21 -2.12
CA LEU A 24 -21.50 8.89 -1.03
C LEU A 24 -22.22 10.12 -1.58
N ILE A 25 -23.54 10.02 -1.78
CA ILE A 25 -24.37 11.09 -2.36
C ILE A 25 -24.64 12.17 -1.32
N SER A 26 -25.07 11.77 -0.12
CA SER A 26 -25.48 12.73 0.89
C SER A 26 -25.42 12.18 2.30
N VAL A 27 -25.25 13.12 3.23
CA VAL A 27 -25.23 12.89 4.66
C VAL A 27 -26.33 13.78 5.26
N ASP A 28 -27.38 13.18 5.82
CA ASP A 28 -28.38 13.90 6.61
C ASP A 28 -27.95 13.86 8.07
N GLU A 29 -27.19 14.88 8.47
CA GLU A 29 -26.69 15.04 9.84
C GLU A 29 -27.83 15.14 10.86
N LYS A 30 -29.02 15.63 10.47
CA LYS A 30 -30.16 15.77 11.39
C LYS A 30 -30.86 14.43 11.65
N LYS A 31 -30.86 13.53 10.67
CA LYS A 31 -31.50 12.19 10.78
C LYS A 31 -30.52 11.06 11.04
N GLY A 32 -29.22 11.32 10.97
CA GLY A 32 -28.19 10.30 11.13
C GLY A 32 -28.17 9.25 10.04
N THR A 33 -28.49 9.67 8.81
CA THR A 33 -28.55 8.77 7.66
C THR A 33 -27.55 9.16 6.60
N VAL A 34 -26.78 8.18 6.13
CA VAL A 34 -25.87 8.31 4.98
C VAL A 34 -26.51 7.61 3.77
N HIS A 35 -26.55 8.32 2.65
CA HIS A 35 -27.07 7.80 1.39
C HIS A 35 -25.93 7.55 0.41
N PHE A 36 -25.87 6.32 -0.10
CA PHE A 36 -24.97 5.93 -1.18
C PHE A 36 -25.77 5.82 -2.48
N GLY A 37 -25.22 6.36 -3.56
CA GLY A 37 -25.75 6.24 -4.91
C GLY A 37 -25.44 4.88 -5.51
N GLY A 38 -26.30 4.38 -6.40
CA GLY A 38 -25.99 3.23 -7.24
C GLY A 38 -26.05 3.66 -8.70
N LYS A 39 -25.07 3.23 -9.52
CA LYS A 39 -25.20 3.31 -10.98
C LYS A 39 -26.30 2.34 -11.43
N THR A 40 -27.51 2.85 -11.57
CA THR A 40 -28.62 2.14 -12.21
C THR A 40 -28.34 2.01 -13.71
N GLU A 41 -27.87 0.84 -14.13
CA GLU A 41 -28.21 0.15 -15.39
C GLU A 41 -27.58 -1.26 -15.34
N GLY A 42 -28.32 -2.24 -14.80
CA GLY A 42 -28.01 -3.67 -15.03
C GLY A 42 -27.28 -4.47 -13.95
N SER A 43 -27.59 -4.30 -12.65
CA SER A 43 -27.62 -5.40 -11.66
C SER A 43 -28.01 -4.83 -10.29
N ALA A 44 -29.27 -5.02 -9.89
CA ALA A 44 -29.85 -4.45 -8.68
C ALA A 44 -29.32 -5.03 -7.34
N GLU A 45 -28.24 -5.82 -7.35
CA GLU A 45 -27.76 -6.53 -6.15
C GLU A 45 -26.49 -5.94 -5.53
N VAL A 46 -25.74 -5.07 -6.20
CA VAL A 46 -24.34 -4.81 -5.81
C VAL A 46 -24.19 -3.69 -4.75
N GLY A 47 -25.11 -2.72 -4.66
CA GLY A 47 -24.99 -1.61 -3.71
C GLY A 47 -25.65 -1.82 -2.33
N ALA A 48 -26.54 -2.81 -2.19
CA ALA A 48 -27.37 -2.99 -0.99
C ALA A 48 -26.89 -4.09 -0.03
N GLY A 49 -25.89 -4.88 -0.42
CA GLY A 49 -25.53 -6.15 0.26
C GLY A 49 -24.17 -6.20 0.97
N THR A 50 -23.42 -5.10 1.04
CA THR A 50 -22.04 -5.13 1.57
C THR A 50 -22.01 -4.67 3.02
N ASN A 51 -21.20 -5.34 3.84
CA ASN A 51 -21.11 -5.02 5.27
C ASN A 51 -20.46 -3.64 5.46
N PHE A 52 -19.59 -3.24 4.54
CA PHE A 52 -18.94 -1.94 4.47
C PHE A 52 -19.92 -0.76 4.55
N PHE A 53 -20.88 -0.65 3.62
CA PHE A 53 -21.84 0.46 3.64
C PHE A 53 -22.73 0.43 4.89
N THR A 54 -23.05 -0.77 5.38
CA THR A 54 -23.82 -0.96 6.61
C THR A 54 -23.04 -0.46 7.83
N ALA A 55 -21.75 -0.78 7.92
CA ALA A 55 -20.88 -0.33 9.00
C ALA A 55 -20.68 1.19 9.01
N ILE A 56 -20.53 1.82 7.83
CA ILE A 56 -20.46 3.29 7.73
C ILE A 56 -21.76 3.95 8.20
N LYS A 57 -22.92 3.46 7.73
CA LYS A 57 -24.22 4.00 8.18
C LYS A 57 -24.38 3.89 9.70
N ALA A 58 -24.07 2.72 10.27
CA ALA A 58 -24.16 2.50 11.70
C ALA A 58 -23.23 3.44 12.49
N ALA A 59 -21.98 3.61 12.05
CA ALA A 59 -21.02 4.50 12.70
C ALA A 59 -21.49 5.96 12.70
N PHE A 60 -22.08 6.41 11.59
CA PHE A 60 -22.61 7.77 11.47
C PHE A 60 -23.81 8.00 12.42
N SER A 61 -24.74 7.06 12.50
CA SER A 61 -25.87 7.15 13.43
C SER A 61 -25.42 7.19 14.90
N VAL A 62 -24.37 6.45 15.27
CA VAL A 62 -23.80 6.48 16.63
C VAL A 62 -23.18 7.83 16.97
N LYS A 63 -22.41 8.43 16.04
CA LYS A 63 -21.75 9.73 16.28
C LYS A 63 -22.73 10.85 16.63
N LEU A 64 -23.93 10.86 16.04
CA LEU A 64 -24.96 11.86 16.33
C LEU A 64 -25.73 11.62 17.63
N SER A 65 -25.71 10.39 18.15
CA SER A 65 -26.44 10.03 19.36
C SER A 65 -25.67 10.37 20.64
N VAL A 66 -24.37 10.67 20.54
CA VAL A 66 -23.43 10.68 21.67
C VAL A 66 -22.59 11.96 21.67
N ASP A 67 -23.20 13.08 22.07
CA ASP A 67 -22.46 14.31 22.44
C ASP A 67 -21.70 14.18 23.78
N THR A 68 -21.67 12.99 24.42
CA THR A 68 -20.90 12.76 25.66
C THR A 68 -20.32 11.34 25.77
N ALA A 69 -19.01 11.25 26.04
CA ALA A 69 -18.18 10.10 26.47
C ALA A 69 -17.22 9.47 25.43
N SER A 70 -15.94 9.82 25.63
CA SER A 70 -14.70 9.59 24.89
C SER A 70 -14.15 8.15 24.86
N ALA A 71 -15.00 7.12 24.82
CA ALA A 71 -14.57 5.71 24.73
C ALA A 71 -15.10 4.95 23.50
N SER A 72 -16.04 5.53 22.74
CA SER A 72 -16.69 4.91 21.57
C SER A 72 -15.87 4.99 20.28
N ASP A 73 -15.10 6.07 20.06
CA ASP A 73 -14.47 6.34 18.76
C ASP A 73 -13.47 5.25 18.32
N SER A 74 -12.68 4.70 19.25
CA SER A 74 -11.67 3.70 18.90
C SER A 74 -12.27 2.33 18.54
N LEU A 75 -13.40 1.96 19.16
CA LEU A 75 -14.11 0.71 18.86
C LEU A 75 -14.90 0.81 17.56
N VAL A 76 -15.57 1.95 17.33
CA VAL A 76 -16.29 2.23 16.09
C VAL A 76 -15.31 2.24 14.91
N THR A 77 -14.20 2.98 15.02
CA THR A 77 -13.17 3.05 13.98
C THR A 77 -12.58 1.67 13.67
N LYS A 78 -12.25 0.87 14.69
CA LYS A 78 -11.76 -0.51 14.48
C LYS A 78 -12.80 -1.40 13.80
N THR A 79 -14.07 -1.26 14.14
CA THR A 79 -15.15 -2.05 13.53
C THR A 79 -15.28 -1.73 12.05
N ILE A 80 -15.22 -0.45 11.67
CA ILE A 80 -15.23 -0.01 10.27
C ILE A 80 -14.00 -0.56 9.54
N SER A 81 -12.80 -0.32 10.06
CA SER A 81 -11.53 -0.78 9.49
C SER A 81 -11.53 -2.29 9.23
N ASN A 82 -11.99 -3.08 10.22
CA ASN A 82 -12.11 -4.53 10.08
C ASN A 82 -13.16 -4.94 9.05
N THR A 83 -14.24 -4.18 8.90
CA THR A 83 -15.28 -4.45 7.91
C THR A 83 -14.77 -4.16 6.49
N ILE A 84 -14.06 -3.05 6.29
CA ILE A 84 -13.38 -2.72 5.02
C ILE A 84 -12.41 -3.85 4.68
N LEU A 85 -11.57 -4.26 5.62
CA LEU A 85 -10.62 -5.35 5.42
C LEU A 85 -11.31 -6.65 5.03
N ALA A 86 -12.37 -7.04 5.74
CA ALA A 86 -13.10 -8.28 5.48
C ALA A 86 -13.78 -8.28 4.10
N ASP A 87 -14.40 -7.16 3.72
CA ASP A 87 -15.08 -7.05 2.43
C ASP A 87 -14.07 -6.94 1.28
N PHE A 88 -12.96 -6.20 1.43
CA PHE A 88 -11.87 -6.18 0.45
C PHE A 88 -11.24 -7.57 0.27
N TYR A 89 -10.97 -8.28 1.37
CA TYR A 89 -10.40 -9.62 1.31
C TYR A 89 -11.32 -10.60 0.59
N LYS A 90 -12.64 -10.56 0.83
CA LYS A 90 -13.61 -11.36 0.06
C LYS A 90 -13.62 -11.00 -1.42
N LEU A 91 -13.54 -9.71 -1.74
CA LEU A 91 -13.55 -9.21 -3.11
C LEU A 91 -12.24 -9.54 -3.87
N SER A 92 -11.12 -9.72 -3.16
CA SER A 92 -9.79 -9.92 -3.75
C SER A 92 -9.72 -11.09 -4.74
N SER A 93 -10.45 -12.18 -4.50
CA SER A 93 -10.46 -13.34 -5.43
C SER A 93 -11.09 -12.97 -6.77
N LYS A 94 -12.22 -12.25 -6.75
CA LYS A 94 -12.86 -11.71 -7.95
C LYS A 94 -11.94 -10.74 -8.68
N LEU A 95 -11.29 -9.82 -7.95
CA LEU A 95 -10.37 -8.86 -8.56
C LEU A 95 -9.15 -9.54 -9.20
N LYS A 96 -8.66 -10.64 -8.61
CA LYS A 96 -7.61 -11.47 -9.20
C LYS A 96 -8.07 -12.14 -10.49
N GLU A 97 -9.27 -12.71 -10.51
CA GLU A 97 -9.86 -13.32 -11.71
C GLU A 97 -10.04 -12.29 -12.85
N GLU A 98 -10.42 -11.06 -12.50
CA GLU A 98 -10.57 -9.93 -13.42
C GLU A 98 -9.24 -9.24 -13.79
N GLN A 99 -8.10 -9.75 -13.32
CA GLN A 99 -6.76 -9.18 -13.56
C GLN A 99 -6.59 -7.73 -13.06
N LYS A 100 -7.40 -7.30 -12.10
CA LYS A 100 -7.30 -5.99 -11.43
C LYS A 100 -6.40 -6.02 -10.20
N LEU A 101 -6.10 -7.22 -9.68
CA LEU A 101 -5.32 -7.42 -8.46
C LEU A 101 -4.36 -8.60 -8.63
N HIS A 102 -3.11 -8.41 -8.25
CA HIS A 102 -2.08 -9.45 -8.23
C HIS A 102 -1.88 -9.94 -6.79
N ILE A 103 -1.76 -11.26 -6.63
CA ILE A 103 -1.40 -11.88 -5.35
C ILE A 103 -0.01 -12.50 -5.51
N PHE A 104 0.97 -11.92 -4.83
CA PHE A 104 2.35 -12.38 -4.80
C PHE A 104 2.53 -13.38 -3.65
N GLU A 105 2.69 -14.66 -4.01
CA GLU A 105 2.80 -15.79 -3.09
C GLU A 105 4.23 -16.33 -3.10
N ASP A 106 4.83 -16.52 -1.92
CA ASP A 106 6.22 -16.97 -1.72
C ASP A 106 7.30 -16.05 -2.33
N PHE A 107 7.00 -14.75 -2.46
CA PHE A 107 7.99 -13.76 -2.85
C PHE A 107 8.90 -13.41 -1.66
N HIS A 108 10.19 -13.33 -1.92
CA HIS A 108 11.14 -12.69 -1.01
C HIS A 108 11.13 -11.19 -1.26
N ILE A 109 11.26 -10.40 -0.21
CA ILE A 109 11.36 -8.95 -0.35
C ILE A 109 12.60 -8.41 0.35
N ARG A 110 13.22 -7.38 -0.24
CA ARG A 110 14.39 -6.70 0.34
C ARG A 110 14.40 -5.22 -0.02
N PRO A 111 14.98 -4.34 0.80
CA PRO A 111 15.29 -3.00 0.37
C PRO A 111 16.43 -3.02 -0.65
N ILE A 112 16.49 -1.99 -1.49
CA ILE A 112 17.63 -1.73 -2.37
C ILE A 112 18.66 -0.88 -1.60
N LYS A 113 19.94 -1.17 -1.76
CA LYS A 113 21.00 -0.43 -1.05
C LYS A 113 20.86 1.07 -1.34
N ASN A 114 21.01 1.91 -0.31
CA ASN A 114 20.89 3.37 -0.39
C ASN A 114 19.52 3.88 -0.89
N SER A 115 18.45 3.07 -0.86
CA SER A 115 17.09 3.57 -1.08
C SER A 115 16.52 4.20 0.20
N PHE A 116 15.44 4.97 0.06
CA PHE A 116 14.72 5.51 1.22
C PHE A 116 14.24 4.41 2.19
N ALA A 117 13.79 3.27 1.65
CA ALA A 117 13.40 2.12 2.44
C ALA A 117 14.57 1.52 3.21
N PHE A 118 15.76 1.42 2.59
CA PHE A 118 16.97 0.93 3.26
C PHE A 118 17.38 1.85 4.42
N ILE A 119 17.46 3.16 4.16
CA ILE A 119 17.84 4.14 5.18
C ILE A 119 16.84 4.10 6.34
N LYS A 120 15.52 4.10 6.06
CA LYS A 120 14.50 3.98 7.11
C LYS A 120 14.67 2.75 7.99
N MET A 121 15.00 1.60 7.39
CA MET A 121 15.20 0.35 8.14
C MET A 121 16.36 0.46 9.16
N ILE A 122 17.41 1.20 8.83
CA ILE A 122 18.61 1.30 9.69
C ILE A 122 18.53 2.46 10.70
N THR A 123 17.81 3.55 10.39
CA THR A 123 17.71 4.77 11.23
C THR A 123 17.47 4.48 12.71
N PRO A 124 16.57 3.56 13.13
CA PRO A 124 16.34 3.27 14.54
C PRO A 124 17.58 2.79 15.32
N TYR A 125 18.53 2.15 14.64
CA TYR A 125 19.73 1.56 15.27
C TYR A 125 20.93 2.49 15.25
N MET A 126 20.89 3.56 14.45
CA MET A 126 22.05 4.42 14.24
C MET A 126 22.56 5.08 15.52
N LYS A 127 21.65 5.47 16.43
CA LYS A 127 22.02 6.03 17.74
C LYS A 127 22.84 5.07 18.62
N ILE A 128 22.87 3.78 18.29
CA ILE A 128 23.60 2.74 19.03
C ILE A 128 24.90 2.36 18.30
N ILE A 129 25.00 2.64 17.00
CA ILE A 129 26.16 2.32 16.17
C ILE A 129 27.22 3.40 16.35
N LYS A 130 28.49 3.00 16.46
CA LYS A 130 29.60 3.95 16.57
C LYS A 130 29.76 4.74 15.27
N GLU A 131 30.08 6.02 15.38
CA GLU A 131 30.29 6.93 14.24
C GLU A 131 31.38 6.45 13.27
N ASP A 132 32.39 5.71 13.75
CA ASP A 132 33.48 5.16 12.94
C ASP A 132 33.18 3.78 12.32
N SER A 133 31.97 3.25 12.52
CA SER A 133 31.53 1.99 11.92
C SER A 133 31.45 2.10 10.39
N PRO A 134 31.80 1.04 9.63
CA PRO A 134 31.64 1.03 8.17
C PRO A 134 30.23 1.43 7.71
N LEU A 135 29.19 1.07 8.47
CA LEU A 135 27.81 1.45 8.14
C LEU A 135 27.56 2.96 8.28
N MET A 136 28.19 3.63 9.25
CA MET A 136 28.04 5.08 9.43
C MET A 136 28.86 5.85 8.40
N VAL A 137 30.02 5.33 8.01
CA VAL A 137 30.84 5.89 6.92
C VAL A 137 30.08 5.84 5.58
N GLU A 138 29.38 4.74 5.27
CA GLU A 138 28.55 4.65 4.05
C GLU A 138 27.36 5.63 4.06
N MET A 139 26.98 6.13 5.24
CA MET A 139 25.78 6.94 5.47
C MET A 139 26.11 8.42 5.75
N GLN A 140 27.39 8.79 5.77
CA GLN A 140 27.87 10.11 6.15
C GLN A 140 27.37 11.24 5.23
N ASP A 141 27.02 10.90 3.99
CA ASP A 141 26.56 11.84 2.97
C ASP A 141 25.06 12.18 3.10
N PHE A 142 24.34 11.52 4.01
CA PHE A 142 22.91 11.75 4.27
C PHE A 142 22.69 12.48 5.60
N ASP A 143 21.80 13.48 5.62
CA ASP A 143 21.30 14.06 6.87
C ASP A 143 20.25 13.13 7.50
N ILE A 144 20.74 12.17 8.28
CA ILE A 144 19.89 11.12 8.83
C ILE A 144 19.11 11.59 10.08
N HIS A 145 19.52 12.71 10.68
CA HIS A 145 18.80 13.27 11.83
C HIS A 145 17.42 13.77 11.43
N ASN A 146 17.28 14.33 10.23
CA ASN A 146 16.02 14.86 9.70
C ASN A 146 15.37 13.93 8.67
N PHE A 147 15.93 12.72 8.48
CA PHE A 147 15.48 11.82 7.41
C PHE A 147 14.01 11.42 7.52
N ASP A 148 13.48 11.22 8.73
CA ASP A 148 12.08 10.87 8.91
C ASP A 148 11.13 11.99 8.45
N GLU A 149 11.45 13.25 8.77
CA GLU A 149 10.69 14.42 8.31
C GLU A 149 10.84 14.61 6.80
N ILE A 150 12.05 14.48 6.27
CA ILE A 150 12.32 14.60 4.83
C ILE A 150 11.54 13.53 4.07
N LEU A 151 11.58 12.28 4.54
CA LEU A 151 10.87 11.18 3.93
C LEU A 151 9.35 11.43 3.94
N GLU A 152 8.76 11.76 5.09
CA GLU A 152 7.31 12.02 5.18
C GLU A 152 6.84 13.15 4.25
N ASN A 153 7.68 14.17 4.06
CA ASN A 153 7.39 15.29 3.16
C ASN A 153 7.65 14.98 1.68
N ALA A 154 8.65 14.16 1.38
CA ALA A 154 9.05 13.85 0.00
C ALA A 154 8.26 12.68 -0.59
N LYS A 155 7.92 11.67 0.22
CA LYS A 155 7.35 10.40 -0.25
C LYS A 155 6.44 9.76 0.78
N GLY A 156 5.22 9.39 0.35
CA GLY A 156 4.23 8.74 1.22
C GLY A 156 4.40 7.21 1.37
N TYR A 157 5.40 6.62 0.74
CA TYR A 157 5.56 5.17 0.61
C TYR A 157 7.02 4.70 0.56
N TYR A 158 7.21 3.42 0.91
CA TYR A 158 8.47 2.68 0.76
C TYR A 158 8.42 1.79 -0.46
N GLU A 159 9.52 1.72 -1.20
CA GLU A 159 9.70 0.75 -2.29
C GLU A 159 10.64 -0.37 -1.86
N LEU A 160 10.18 -1.61 -2.06
CA LEU A 160 10.98 -2.82 -1.85
C LEU A 160 11.00 -3.66 -3.12
N LEU A 161 12.16 -4.25 -3.40
CA LEU A 161 12.27 -5.25 -4.46
C LEU A 161 11.64 -6.55 -3.95
N ALA A 162 10.67 -7.09 -4.69
CA ALA A 162 10.13 -8.41 -4.47
C ALA A 162 10.56 -9.34 -5.60
N TYR A 163 10.97 -10.55 -5.25
CA TYR A 163 11.49 -11.51 -6.21
C TYR A 163 11.13 -12.96 -5.85
N LYS A 164 10.91 -13.76 -6.89
CA LYS A 164 10.68 -15.20 -6.84
C LYS A 164 11.14 -15.81 -8.15
N ASP A 165 12.05 -16.78 -8.06
CA ASP A 165 12.70 -17.37 -9.24
C ASP A 165 13.27 -16.27 -10.15
N ASP A 166 12.89 -16.22 -11.43
CA ASP A 166 13.32 -15.20 -12.38
C ASP A 166 12.40 -13.96 -12.42
N ILE A 167 11.35 -13.92 -11.59
CA ILE A 167 10.41 -12.79 -11.52
C ILE A 167 10.91 -11.77 -10.51
N LYS A 168 11.00 -10.51 -10.94
CA LYS A 168 11.28 -9.34 -10.09
C LYS A 168 10.23 -8.27 -10.32
N VAL A 169 9.76 -7.68 -9.24
CA VAL A 169 8.80 -6.56 -9.23
C VAL A 169 9.14 -5.60 -8.09
N ILE A 170 8.60 -4.39 -8.16
CA ILE A 170 8.69 -3.41 -7.07
C ILE A 170 7.36 -3.39 -6.33
N LEU A 171 7.40 -3.55 -5.01
CA LEU A 171 6.24 -3.41 -4.14
C LEU A 171 6.34 -2.10 -3.35
N ARG A 172 5.30 -1.28 -3.44
CA ARG A 172 5.15 -0.03 -2.70
C ARG A 172 4.27 -0.22 -1.47
N PHE A 173 4.75 0.27 -0.33
CA PHE A 173 4.07 0.18 0.97
C PHE A 173 3.89 1.58 1.55
N ASN A 174 2.66 2.02 1.78
CA ASN A 174 2.38 3.29 2.44
C ASN A 174 2.92 3.30 3.88
N ILE A 175 3.50 4.44 4.29
CA ILE A 175 4.31 4.56 5.53
C ILE A 175 3.49 4.28 6.80
N ASN A 176 2.22 4.70 6.85
CA ASN A 176 1.39 4.71 8.05
C ASN A 176 0.36 3.56 8.13
N THR A 177 0.72 2.41 7.54
CA THR A 177 -0.27 1.38 7.16
C THR A 177 -0.03 0.02 7.81
N PHE A 178 1.11 -0.15 8.50
CA PHE A 178 1.44 -1.36 9.25
C PHE A 178 0.52 -1.53 10.47
N LYS A 179 0.11 -2.77 10.74
CA LYS A 179 -0.78 -3.13 11.84
C LYS A 179 0.01 -3.81 12.97
N ASN A 180 -0.58 -3.87 14.17
CA ASN A 180 -0.11 -4.73 15.27
C ASN A 180 1.38 -4.56 15.65
N ALA A 181 1.90 -3.33 15.58
CA ALA A 181 3.31 -2.99 15.88
C ALA A 181 4.35 -3.65 14.96
N TYR A 182 3.94 -4.12 13.78
CA TYR A 182 4.89 -4.46 12.73
C TYR A 182 5.48 -3.21 12.07
N SER A 183 6.64 -3.39 11.47
CA SER A 183 7.39 -2.36 10.78
C SER A 183 7.92 -2.86 9.44
N LEU A 184 8.43 -1.94 8.63
CA LEU A 184 9.09 -2.24 7.36
C LEU A 184 10.20 -3.29 7.50
N MET A 185 10.97 -3.23 8.61
CA MET A 185 12.07 -4.14 8.98
C MET A 185 11.64 -5.59 9.19
N ASP A 186 10.36 -5.84 9.44
CA ASP A 186 9.84 -7.18 9.73
C ASP A 186 9.49 -7.94 8.44
N LEU A 187 9.13 -7.22 7.38
CA LEU A 187 8.63 -7.82 6.15
C LEU A 187 9.59 -8.85 5.51
N PRO A 188 10.92 -8.60 5.40
CA PRO A 188 11.84 -9.59 4.82
C PRO A 188 11.96 -10.90 5.61
N LYS A 189 11.49 -10.92 6.86
CA LYS A 189 11.60 -12.07 7.79
C LYS A 189 10.32 -12.90 7.83
N MET A 190 9.31 -12.56 7.03
CA MET A 190 7.98 -13.19 7.06
C MET A 190 7.64 -13.84 5.73
N LYS A 191 6.81 -14.89 5.80
CA LYS A 191 6.17 -15.49 4.63
C LYS A 191 4.79 -14.87 4.46
N LEU A 192 4.71 -13.86 3.60
CA LEU A 192 3.50 -13.08 3.38
C LEU A 192 2.96 -13.30 1.98
N HIS A 193 1.64 -13.16 1.87
CA HIS A 193 0.96 -12.96 0.60
C HIS A 193 0.75 -11.45 0.46
N TYR A 194 1.20 -10.88 -0.66
CA TYR A 194 1.03 -9.45 -0.95
C TYR A 194 -0.04 -9.29 -2.02
N TYR A 195 -1.07 -8.50 -1.71
CA TYR A 195 -2.17 -8.19 -2.60
C TYR A 195 -1.90 -6.79 -3.15
N GLY A 196 -1.51 -6.70 -4.43
CA GLY A 196 -1.06 -5.45 -5.04
C GLY A 196 -1.73 -5.14 -6.37
N ILE A 197 -1.85 -3.87 -6.69
CA ILE A 197 -2.38 -3.35 -7.96
C ILE A 197 -1.23 -2.78 -8.78
N GLU A 198 -1.14 -3.15 -10.05
CA GLU A 198 -0.12 -2.62 -10.96
C GLU A 198 -0.38 -1.14 -11.22
N VAL A 199 0.66 -0.32 -11.06
CA VAL A 199 0.55 1.16 -11.08
C VAL A 199 1.60 1.82 -11.96
N GLY A 200 2.53 1.06 -12.51
CA GLY A 200 3.55 1.56 -13.44
C GLY A 200 4.75 0.63 -13.54
N GLU A 201 5.85 1.17 -14.03
CA GLU A 201 7.11 0.48 -14.22
C GLU A 201 8.27 1.40 -13.82
N ALA A 202 9.35 0.85 -13.26
CA ALA A 202 10.54 1.60 -12.86
C ALA A 202 11.79 0.70 -12.90
N LYS A 203 12.98 1.27 -13.04
CA LYS A 203 14.23 0.49 -12.98
C LYS A 203 14.69 0.33 -11.53
N GLU A 204 15.36 -0.78 -11.20
CA GLU A 204 15.90 -1.00 -9.85
C GLU A 204 16.84 0.14 -9.42
N ILE A 205 17.61 0.72 -10.35
CA ILE A 205 18.52 1.83 -10.07
C ILE A 205 17.80 3.13 -9.67
N ASP A 206 16.58 3.33 -10.17
CA ASP A 206 15.81 4.56 -9.93
C ASP A 206 15.36 4.68 -8.47
N LEU A 207 15.40 3.58 -7.70
CA LEU A 207 14.96 3.53 -6.29
C LEU A 207 16.06 3.99 -5.31
N SER A 208 17.28 4.25 -5.79
CA SER A 208 18.33 4.84 -4.96
C SER A 208 18.04 6.32 -4.68
N VAL A 209 18.35 6.80 -3.48
CA VAL A 209 18.14 8.23 -3.12
C VAL A 209 18.86 9.15 -4.10
N GLU A 210 20.08 8.79 -4.51
CA GLU A 210 20.85 9.54 -5.51
C GLU A 210 20.10 9.69 -6.85
N SER A 211 19.49 8.60 -7.34
CA SER A 211 18.71 8.65 -8.59
C SER A 211 17.38 9.40 -8.42
N GLU A 212 16.74 9.30 -7.26
CA GLU A 212 15.51 10.07 -6.96
C GLU A 212 15.78 11.58 -6.83
N MET A 213 17.02 11.99 -6.54
CA MET A 213 17.45 13.40 -6.48
C MET A 213 18.04 13.93 -7.79
N ASP A 214 18.41 13.04 -8.72
CA ASP A 214 18.95 13.40 -10.04
C ASP A 214 17.83 13.79 -11.02
N VAL A 215 17.38 15.05 -10.90
CA VAL A 215 16.30 15.61 -11.74
C VAL A 215 16.66 15.60 -13.23
N ASP A 216 17.92 15.89 -13.58
CA ASP A 216 18.37 15.90 -14.97
C ASP A 216 18.44 14.48 -15.55
N GLY A 217 18.90 13.50 -14.75
CA GLY A 217 18.87 12.08 -15.13
C GLY A 217 17.44 11.53 -15.27
N GLN A 218 16.51 11.95 -14.42
CA GLN A 218 15.10 11.54 -14.51
C GLN A 218 14.42 12.06 -15.79
N THR A 219 14.62 13.33 -16.15
CA THR A 219 14.02 13.89 -17.37
C THR A 219 14.51 13.17 -18.63
N ALA A 220 15.80 12.84 -18.71
CA ALA A 220 16.36 12.07 -19.82
C ALA A 220 15.81 10.62 -19.87
N ARG A 221 15.61 9.97 -18.71
CA ARG A 221 15.03 8.61 -18.62
C ARG A 221 13.54 8.59 -19.02
N LEU A 222 12.76 9.58 -18.57
CA LEU A 222 11.35 9.73 -18.94
C LEU A 222 11.19 9.89 -20.46
N SER A 223 12.00 10.75 -21.07
CA SER A 223 12.01 10.91 -22.53
C SER A 223 12.40 9.62 -23.27
N ALA A 224 13.31 8.81 -22.72
CA ALA A 224 13.67 7.53 -23.32
C ALA A 224 12.53 6.51 -23.25
N SER A 225 11.81 6.43 -22.12
CA SER A 225 10.64 5.54 -21.99
C SER A 225 9.48 5.96 -22.91
N GLU A 226 9.25 7.25 -23.10
CA GLU A 226 8.21 7.75 -24.02
C GLU A 226 8.50 7.40 -25.49
N VAL A 227 9.78 7.38 -25.87
CA VAL A 227 10.23 7.04 -27.24
C VAL A 227 10.14 5.54 -27.50
N LEU A 228 10.37 4.69 -26.49
CA LEU A 228 10.33 3.24 -26.61
C LEU A 228 8.92 2.65 -26.50
N GLY A 229 7.91 3.46 -26.15
CA GLY A 229 6.54 3.03 -25.84
C GLY A 229 5.68 2.52 -27.00
N ASN A 230 6.24 1.86 -28.03
CA ASN A 230 5.44 1.29 -29.13
C ASN A 230 6.11 0.16 -29.97
N ASP A 231 7.14 -0.55 -29.50
CA ASP A 231 7.71 -1.65 -30.30
C ASP A 231 7.89 -2.95 -29.50
N ASP A 232 6.96 -3.89 -29.72
CA ASP A 232 7.08 -5.31 -29.35
C ASP A 232 8.15 -5.98 -30.24
N GLY A 233 9.42 -5.65 -30.01
CA GLY A 233 10.57 -6.31 -30.62
C GLY A 233 11.13 -7.42 -29.70
N PRO A 234 11.44 -8.63 -30.20
CA PRO A 234 11.97 -9.69 -29.37
C PRO A 234 13.48 -9.44 -29.13
N GLY A 235 13.85 -9.11 -27.90
CA GLY A 235 15.24 -9.24 -27.44
C GLY A 235 15.98 -7.98 -26.95
N GLN A 236 15.32 -7.11 -26.18
CA GLN A 236 16.05 -6.28 -25.20
C GLN A 236 15.53 -6.61 -23.81
N ASP A 237 16.44 -6.96 -22.89
CA ASP A 237 16.17 -7.01 -21.46
C ASP A 237 15.56 -5.66 -21.07
N SER A 238 14.24 -5.64 -20.91
CA SER A 238 13.57 -4.50 -20.33
C SER A 238 14.00 -4.45 -18.86
N ASP A 239 14.97 -3.60 -18.56
CA ASP A 239 15.47 -3.34 -17.19
C ASP A 239 14.40 -2.68 -16.29
N TYR A 240 13.17 -2.55 -16.80
CA TYR A 240 12.00 -2.03 -16.11
C TYR A 240 11.28 -3.16 -15.38
N LEU A 241 11.04 -2.91 -14.10
CA LEU A 241 10.26 -3.77 -13.22
C LEU A 241 8.87 -3.18 -13.04
N LYS A 242 7.85 -4.03 -13.16
CA LYS A 242 6.47 -3.64 -12.81
C LYS A 242 6.40 -3.22 -11.35
N VAL A 243 5.69 -2.13 -11.10
CA VAL A 243 5.49 -1.50 -9.80
C VAL A 243 4.06 -1.78 -9.34
N TYR A 244 3.91 -2.23 -8.10
CA TYR A 244 2.62 -2.54 -7.49
C TYR A 244 2.43 -1.79 -6.18
N ASP A 245 1.28 -1.13 -6.02
CA ASP A 245 0.84 -0.63 -4.71
C ASP A 245 0.24 -1.78 -3.91
N VAL A 246 0.83 -2.10 -2.76
CA VAL A 246 0.33 -3.13 -1.87
C VAL A 246 -0.87 -2.57 -1.10
N ILE A 247 -1.99 -3.27 -1.17
CA ILE A 247 -3.23 -2.94 -0.46
C ILE A 247 -3.35 -3.76 0.83
N LEU A 248 -2.95 -5.03 0.79
CA LEU A 248 -3.03 -5.94 1.92
C LEU A 248 -1.79 -6.86 1.91
N ALA A 249 -1.20 -7.07 3.08
CA ALA A 249 -0.22 -8.13 3.26
C ALA A 249 -0.43 -8.88 4.57
N GLY A 250 -0.32 -10.21 4.50
CA GLY A 250 -0.52 -11.06 5.67
C GLY A 250 -0.13 -12.50 5.47
N VAL A 251 -0.17 -13.25 6.57
CA VAL A 251 0.08 -14.69 6.60
C VAL A 251 -1.23 -15.41 6.28
N GLU A 252 -1.22 -16.26 5.26
CA GLU A 252 -2.33 -17.14 4.96
C GLU A 252 -2.30 -18.41 5.83
N ALA A 253 -3.49 -18.91 6.16
CA ALA A 253 -3.60 -20.20 6.83
C ALA A 253 -3.16 -21.28 5.84
N LYS A 254 -2.31 -22.22 6.27
CA LYS A 254 -2.01 -23.40 5.46
C LYS A 254 -3.28 -24.22 5.31
N SER A 255 -3.72 -24.44 4.08
CA SER A 255 -4.67 -25.50 3.77
C SER A 255 -3.95 -26.82 3.99
N ASN A 256 -4.33 -27.54 5.05
CA ASN A 256 -3.90 -28.93 5.27
C ASN A 256 -4.62 -29.87 4.31
#